data_AF-A0A2V6B5F1-F1
#
_entry.id   AF-A0A2V6B5F1-F1
#
_cell.length_a   1.000
_cell.length_b   1.000
_cell.length_c   1.000
_cell.angle_alpha   90.00
_cell.angle_beta   90.00
_cell.angle_gamma   90.00
#
_symmetry.space_group_name_H-M   'P 1'
#
loop_
_entity.id
_entity.type
_entity.pdbx_description
1 polymer ?
#
loop_
_entity_poly.entity_id
_entity_poly.type
_entity_poly.pdbx_seq_one_letter_code
_entity_poly.pdbx_strand_id
1 'polypeptide(L)' 'MTQNPTTGAVTAQFNAPTAGTYIIGIKYDSKSIVGDPAPSPGTTVHYNFATTGVPGSTSGLDLIKQ' A
#
# COMPACT_ATOMS: atom_id res chain seq x y z
N MET A 1 -0.51 8.99 -10.97
CA MET A 1 0.22 8.04 -10.08
C MET A 1 0.78 6.95 -10.95
N THR A 2 1.96 6.44 -10.61
CA THR A 2 2.61 5.34 -11.32
C THR A 2 2.94 4.23 -10.34
N GLN A 3 2.71 2.98 -10.74
CA GLN A 3 3.07 1.79 -9.96
C GLN A 3 4.20 1.05 -10.66
N ASN A 4 5.20 0.63 -9.90
CA ASN A 4 6.18 -0.35 -10.35
C ASN A 4 5.59 -1.76 -10.19
N PRO A 5 5.32 -2.50 -11.27
CA PRO A 5 4.67 -3.81 -11.20
C PRO A 5 5.56 -4.90 -10.58
N THR A 6 6.88 -4.67 -10.51
CA THR A 6 7.83 -5.62 -9.94
C THR A 6 8.00 -5.44 -8.44
N THR A 7 7.98 -4.21 -7.95
CA THR A 7 8.22 -3.91 -6.52
C THR A 7 6.96 -3.52 -5.75
N GLY A 8 5.85 -3.25 -6.43
CA GLY A 8 4.63 -2.73 -5.84
C GLY A 8 4.71 -1.26 -5.42
N ALA A 9 5.86 -0.59 -5.61
CA ALA A 9 6.07 0.80 -5.23
C ALA A 9 5.13 1.73 -6.02
N VAL A 10 4.45 2.63 -5.33
CA VAL A 10 3.55 3.62 -5.94
C VAL A 10 4.13 5.02 -5.74
N THR A 11 4.29 5.75 -6.84
CA THR A 11 4.72 7.16 -6.82
C THR A 11 3.53 8.09 -7.04
N ALA A 12 3.29 8.94 -6.05
CA ALA A 12 2.37 10.06 -6.12
C ALA A 12 3.16 11.35 -6.32
N GLN A 13 2.77 12.18 -7.30
CA GLN A 13 3.34 13.51 -7.47
C GLN A 13 2.21 14.55 -7.33
N PHE A 14 2.45 15.54 -6.49
CA PHE A 14 1.54 16.64 -6.23
C PHE A 14 2.33 17.96 -6.31
N ASN A 15 1.91 18.85 -7.20
CA ASN A 15 2.47 20.19 -7.34
C ASN A 15 1.60 21.16 -6.55
N ALA A 16 2.09 21.66 -5.42
CA ALA A 16 1.37 22.64 -4.61
C ALA A 16 1.29 23.99 -5.36
N PRO A 17 0.09 24.52 -5.67
CA PRO A 17 -0.04 25.77 -6.42
C PRO A 17 0.32 27.00 -5.58
N THR A 18 0.21 26.91 -4.25
CA THR A 18 0.56 27.97 -3.30
C THR A 18 1.17 27.38 -2.04
N ALA A 19 1.82 28.21 -1.23
CA ALA A 19 2.30 27.79 0.09
C ALA A 19 1.11 27.51 1.03
N GLY A 20 1.16 26.39 1.75
CA GLY A 20 0.10 25.97 2.65
C GLY A 20 0.30 24.54 3.15
N THR A 21 -0.58 24.10 4.06
CA THR A 21 -0.61 22.71 4.53
C THR A 21 -1.56 21.90 3.66
N TYR A 22 -1.08 20.78 3.13
CA TYR A 22 -1.89 19.84 2.34
C TYR A 22 -1.91 18.47 3.02
N ILE A 23 -3.07 17.83 3.03
CA ILE A 23 -3.23 16.45 3.51
C ILE A 23 -3.45 15.56 2.29
N ILE A 24 -2.52 14.64 2.04
CA ILE A 24 -2.61 13.68 0.95
C ILE A 24 -2.97 12.32 1.54
N GLY A 25 -4.16 11.82 1.20
CA GLY A 25 -4.61 10.48 1.57
C GLY A 25 -4.42 9.50 0.42
N ILE A 26 -3.61 8.46 0.60
CA ILE A 26 -3.48 7.34 -0.32
C ILE A 26 -4.19 6.14 0.31
N LYS A 27 -5.27 5.67 -0.32
CA LYS A 27 -6.02 4.50 0.13
C LYS A 27 -5.68 3.30 -0.73
N TYR A 28 -5.36 2.18 -0.10
CA TYR A 28 -5.22 0.88 -0.75
C TYR A 28 -6.51 0.09 -0.50
N ASP A 29 -7.09 -0.46 -1.57
CA ASP A 29 -8.25 -1.37 -1.48
C ASP A 29 -7.75 -2.81 -1.62
N SER A 30 -7.97 -3.63 -0.60
CA SER A 30 -7.61 -5.04 -0.60
C SER A 30 -8.55 -5.91 -1.45
N LYS A 31 -9.60 -5.34 -2.06
CA LYS A 31 -10.50 -6.12 -2.91
C LYS A 31 -9.83 -6.75 -4.13
N SER A 32 -8.70 -6.21 -4.59
CA SER A 32 -7.97 -6.79 -5.73
C SER A 32 -7.34 -8.16 -5.44
N ILE A 33 -7.15 -8.52 -4.16
CA ILE A 33 -6.59 -9.82 -3.74
C ILE A 33 -7.67 -10.77 -3.21
N VAL A 34 -8.95 -10.37 -3.25
CA VAL A 34 -10.06 -11.22 -2.84
C VAL A 34 -10.29 -12.29 -3.89
N GLY A 35 -10.12 -13.56 -3.51
CA GLY A 35 -10.32 -14.71 -4.39
C GLY A 35 -9.04 -15.26 -5.01
N ASP A 36 -7.91 -14.57 -4.86
CA ASP A 36 -6.61 -15.11 -5.27
C ASP A 36 -6.26 -16.36 -4.45
N PRO A 37 -5.61 -17.38 -5.06
CA PRO A 37 -5.20 -18.57 -4.34
C PRO A 37 -4.23 -18.18 -3.23
N ALA A 38 -4.52 -18.65 -2.02
CA ALA A 38 -3.58 -18.50 -0.91
C ALA A 38 -2.23 -19.10 -1.32
N PRO A 39 -1.09 -18.41 -1.05
CA PRO A 39 0.20 -19.07 -1.13
C PRO A 39 0.20 -20.29 -0.20
N SER A 40 1.03 -21.27 -0.55
CA SER A 40 1.15 -22.62 0.06
C SER A 40 0.43 -22.82 1.40
N PRO A 41 -0.35 -23.91 1.58
CA PRO A 41 -1.13 -24.13 2.80
C PRO A 41 -0.36 -23.83 4.08
N GLY A 42 -0.91 -22.94 4.92
CA GLY A 42 -0.36 -22.61 6.24
C GLY A 42 0.49 -21.34 6.32
N THR A 43 0.65 -20.58 5.23
CA THR A 43 1.39 -19.30 5.28
C THR A 43 0.45 -18.09 5.39
N THR A 44 0.61 -17.28 6.42
CA THR A 44 0.07 -15.90 6.47
C THR A 44 0.80 -15.04 5.44
N VAL A 45 0.06 -14.31 4.61
CA VAL A 45 0.64 -13.30 3.72
C VAL A 45 0.60 -11.95 4.41
N HIS A 46 1.77 -11.41 4.71
CA HIS A 46 1.88 -10.08 5.32
C HIS A 46 2.13 -9.03 4.24
N TYR A 47 1.28 -8.01 4.19
CA TYR A 47 1.46 -6.83 3.35
C TYR A 47 1.80 -5.62 4.23
N ASN A 48 2.93 -4.98 3.98
CA ASN A 48 3.30 -3.70 4.60
C ASN A 48 3.03 -2.55 3.65
N PHE A 49 2.40 -1.51 4.18
CA PHE A 49 2.19 -0.24 3.51
C PHE A 49 2.96 0.81 4.28
N ALA A 50 3.87 1.53 3.61
CA ALA A 50 4.63 2.60 4.21
C ALA A 50 4.89 3.69 3.18
N THR A 51 5.00 4.94 3.65
CA THR A 51 5.46 6.05 2.83
C THR A 51 6.95 6.26 3.07
N THR A 52 7.75 6.09 2.03
CA THR A 52 9.21 6.31 2.10
C THR A 52 9.52 7.71 2.62
N GLY A 53 10.36 7.79 3.65
CA GLY A 53 10.73 9.07 4.27
C GLY A 53 9.74 9.61 5.30
N VAL A 54 8.66 8.88 5.64
CA VAL A 54 7.70 9.27 6.68
C VAL A 54 7.73 8.25 7.83
N PRO A 55 8.48 8.51 8.91
CA PRO A 55 8.52 7.66 10.09
C PRO A 55 7.13 7.45 10.69
N GLY A 56 6.83 6.22 11.14
CA GLY A 56 5.54 5.88 11.77
C GLY A 56 4.37 5.66 10.80
N SER A 57 4.60 5.76 9.48
CA SER A 57 3.54 5.54 8.47
C SER A 57 3.25 4.05 8.18
N THR A 58 4.05 3.12 8.73
CA THR A 58 3.90 1.70 8.44
C THR A 58 2.60 1.13 8.98
N SER A 59 1.80 0.52 8.11
CA SER A 59 0.60 -0.26 8.45
C SER A 59 0.69 -1.65 7.84
N GLY A 60 0.03 -2.64 8.44
CA GLY A 60 0.07 -4.04 8.01
C GLY A 60 -1.31 -4.62 7.69
N LEU A 61 -1.37 -5.54 6.73
CA LEU A 61 -2.53 -6.38 6.46
C LEU A 61 -2.09 -7.84 6.36
N ASP A 62 -2.70 -8.69 7.18
CA ASP A 62 -2.49 -10.14 7.12
C ASP A 62 -3.63 -10.80 6.35
N LEU A 63 -3.29 -11.50 5.28
CA LEU A 63 -4.20 -12.40 4.60
C LEU A 63 -4.06 -13.79 5.22
N ILE A 64 -5.06 -14.15 6.03
CA ILE A 64 -5.21 -15.48 6.63
C ILE A 64 -6.30 -16.24 5.87
N LYS A 65 -6.06 -17.52 5.61
CA LYS A 65 -7.11 -18.41 5.11
C LYS A 65 -8.17 -18.59 6.22
N GLN A 66 -9.43 -18.31 5.90
CA GLN A 66 -10.57 -18.71 6.72
C GLN A 66 -10.86 -20.21 6.56
#